data_AF-A0A847SB09-F1
#
_entry.id   AF-A0A847SB09-F1
#
_cell.length_a   1.000
_cell.length_b   1.000
_cell.length_c   1.000
_cell.angle_alpha   90.00
_cell.angle_beta   90.00
_cell.angle_gamma   90.00
#
_symmetry.space_group_name_H-M   'P 1'
#
loop_
_entity.id
_entity.type
_entity.pdbx_description
1 polymer ?
#
loop_
_entity_poly.entity_id
_entity_poly.type
_entity_poly.pdbx_seq_one_letter_code
_entity_poly.pdbx_strand_id
1 'polypeptide(L)'
;MTVHDLISLMGAKSTDPAISQLFETYGLGKPPKTVNANQGSKGFKDKQQNLSFTFKFDITNDRFYPPVSPKKDDYNFESHLSSVVLYSEDRKKTPDPKPAVFWEGFIHPLATYEDCLAFFSLEKNGKNILRKPVSDVAEVVLWLSQDKSRITDMELRLKEDREIFSRYDFNQTSQLNTIKQAYPLLVKWLFDNRYLVLPEDVYREPLSVDHAALVDFTGRYLKNHIWDTQVVDDPELVSFLFKIARSSTITLPGDKKINIYIKTLYIKVAGKAEQRQELYDNGTMDDVDALERSLWLDETQCKVFLQTLTDTFALFKQRVPEELF
;
A
#
# COMPACT_ATOMS: atom_id res chain seq x y z
N MET A 1 -26.89 -17.26 -4.74
CA MET A 1 -25.60 -16.56 -4.60
C MET A 1 -24.54 -17.37 -5.30
N THR A 2 -23.77 -16.72 -6.15
CA THR A 2 -22.60 -17.21 -6.86
C THR A 2 -21.36 -16.41 -6.45
N VAL A 3 -20.15 -16.86 -6.83
CA VAL A 3 -18.94 -16.03 -6.67
C VAL A 3 -19.06 -14.72 -7.44
N HIS A 4 -19.71 -14.71 -8.61
CA HIS A 4 -19.93 -13.49 -9.39
C HIS A 4 -20.82 -12.46 -8.68
N ASP A 5 -21.85 -12.91 -7.96
CA ASP A 5 -22.67 -12.04 -7.12
C ASP A 5 -21.80 -11.34 -6.06
N LEU A 6 -20.88 -12.08 -5.42
CA LEU A 6 -19.96 -11.53 -4.42
C LEU A 6 -18.96 -10.54 -5.02
N ILE A 7 -18.44 -10.82 -6.22
CA ILE A 7 -17.55 -9.91 -6.96
C ILE A 7 -18.22 -8.55 -7.18
N SER A 8 -19.51 -8.55 -7.54
CA SER A 8 -20.27 -7.31 -7.78
C SER A 8 -20.43 -6.44 -6.51
N LEU A 9 -20.33 -7.05 -5.33
CA LEU A 9 -20.47 -6.40 -4.03
C LEU A 9 -19.14 -5.93 -3.43
N MET A 10 -18.00 -6.32 -3.99
CA MET A 10 -16.69 -5.96 -3.46
C MET A 10 -16.48 -4.44 -3.46
N GLY A 11 -16.10 -3.91 -2.30
CA GLY A 11 -15.92 -2.46 -2.11
C GLY A 11 -17.23 -1.69 -1.93
N ALA A 12 -18.40 -2.34 -1.97
CA ALA A 12 -19.65 -1.70 -1.61
C ALA A 12 -19.63 -1.28 -0.13
N LYS A 13 -20.27 -0.14 0.17
CA LYS A 13 -20.47 0.31 1.55
C LYS A 13 -21.31 -0.72 2.30
N SER A 14 -21.05 -0.89 3.59
CA SER A 14 -21.86 -1.75 4.46
C SER A 14 -23.34 -1.33 4.53
N THR A 15 -23.63 -0.07 4.20
CA THR A 15 -24.99 0.49 4.12
C THR A 15 -25.65 0.34 2.75
N ASP A 16 -24.97 -0.30 1.79
CA ASP A 16 -25.55 -0.57 0.47
C ASP A 16 -26.79 -1.49 0.60
N PRO A 17 -27.91 -1.19 -0.09
CA PRO A 17 -29.11 -2.04 -0.05
C PRO A 17 -28.84 -3.50 -0.45
N ALA A 18 -27.95 -3.75 -1.42
CA ALA A 18 -27.63 -5.10 -1.85
C ALA A 18 -26.84 -5.89 -0.79
N ILE A 19 -25.93 -5.22 -0.06
CA ILE A 19 -25.26 -5.82 1.11
C ILE A 19 -26.27 -6.14 2.21
N SER A 20 -27.19 -5.20 2.49
CA SER A 20 -28.22 -5.38 3.51
C SER A 20 -29.14 -6.56 3.19
N GLN A 21 -29.59 -6.65 1.93
CA GLN A 21 -30.43 -7.75 1.45
C GLN A 21 -29.70 -9.09 1.53
N LEU A 22 -28.42 -9.14 1.17
CA LEU A 22 -27.61 -10.35 1.30
C LEU A 22 -27.55 -10.81 2.77
N PHE A 23 -27.22 -9.90 3.68
CA PHE A 23 -27.08 -10.21 5.11
C PHE A 23 -28.40 -10.66 5.74
N GLU A 24 -29.53 -10.07 5.33
CA GLU A 24 -30.86 -10.50 5.76
C GLU A 24 -31.20 -11.89 5.23
N THR A 25 -30.98 -12.14 3.93
CA THR A 25 -31.28 -13.42 3.27
C THR A 25 -30.55 -14.59 3.93
N TYR A 26 -29.30 -14.37 4.36
CA TYR A 26 -28.45 -15.40 4.99
C TYR A 26 -28.44 -15.33 6.53
N GLY A 27 -29.28 -14.49 7.15
CA GLY A 27 -29.39 -14.39 8.61
C GLY A 27 -28.10 -13.97 9.33
N LEU A 28 -27.26 -13.14 8.68
CA LEU A 28 -25.94 -12.74 9.17
C LEU A 28 -25.96 -11.55 10.14
N GLY A 29 -27.16 -11.05 10.46
CA GLY A 29 -27.34 -9.86 11.28
C GLY A 29 -27.15 -8.58 10.47
N LYS A 30 -26.79 -7.47 11.13
CA LYS A 30 -26.61 -6.16 10.47
C LYS A 30 -25.14 -5.90 10.17
N PRO A 31 -24.78 -5.54 8.93
CA PRO A 31 -23.42 -5.14 8.59
C PRO A 31 -23.04 -3.85 9.34
N PRO A 32 -21.73 -3.59 9.58
CA PRO A 32 -21.28 -2.50 10.42
C PRO A 32 -21.33 -1.18 9.66
N LYS A 33 -22.22 -0.27 10.03
CA LYS A 33 -22.30 1.06 9.39
C LYS A 33 -20.97 1.81 9.40
N THR A 34 -20.23 1.67 10.50
CA THR A 34 -18.90 2.25 10.67
C THR A 34 -17.98 1.27 11.37
N VAL A 35 -16.67 1.45 11.16
CA VAL A 35 -15.60 0.79 11.91
C VAL A 35 -14.70 1.88 12.48
N ASN A 36 -14.19 1.67 13.70
CA ASN A 36 -13.28 2.61 14.35
C ASN A 36 -11.82 2.19 14.19
N ALA A 37 -10.90 3.14 14.39
CA ALA A 37 -9.46 2.89 14.23
C ALA A 37 -8.91 1.77 15.13
N ASN A 38 -9.48 1.58 16.33
CA ASN A 38 -9.05 0.52 17.25
C ASN A 38 -9.49 -0.88 16.79
N GLN A 39 -10.56 -0.97 16.00
CA GLN A 39 -11.07 -2.24 15.46
C GLN A 39 -10.38 -2.60 14.15
N GLY A 40 -10.12 -1.63 13.27
CA GLY A 40 -9.57 -1.82 11.91
C GLY A 40 -10.59 -2.45 10.95
N SER A 41 -11.12 -3.60 11.34
CA SER A 41 -12.10 -4.37 10.57
C SER A 41 -13.17 -5.03 11.45
N LYS A 42 -14.22 -5.55 10.81
CA LYS A 42 -15.23 -6.39 11.46
C LYS A 42 -15.64 -7.55 10.56
N GLY A 43 -15.56 -8.76 11.11
CA GLY A 43 -15.90 -10.01 10.43
C GLY A 43 -17.31 -10.53 10.75
N PHE A 44 -17.93 -11.20 9.78
CA PHE A 44 -19.21 -11.92 9.90
C PHE A 44 -19.04 -13.30 9.27
N LYS A 45 -19.61 -14.33 9.88
CA LYS A 45 -19.48 -15.72 9.42
C LYS A 45 -20.84 -16.30 9.07
N ASP A 46 -21.01 -16.72 7.82
CA ASP A 46 -22.08 -17.63 7.41
C ASP A 46 -21.61 -19.06 7.67
N LYS A 47 -22.09 -19.64 8.77
CA LYS A 47 -21.75 -21.03 9.13
C LYS A 47 -22.40 -22.06 8.22
N GLN A 48 -23.51 -21.72 7.56
CA GLN A 48 -24.23 -22.67 6.69
C GLN A 48 -23.49 -22.85 5.37
N GLN A 49 -23.00 -21.76 4.78
CA GLN A 49 -22.27 -21.77 3.51
C GLN A 49 -20.73 -21.76 3.70
N ASN A 50 -20.27 -21.73 4.96
CA ASN A 50 -18.86 -21.59 5.32
C ASN A 50 -18.19 -20.38 4.64
N LEU A 51 -18.84 -19.22 4.70
CA LEU A 51 -18.31 -17.96 4.18
C LEU A 51 -17.94 -17.02 5.33
N SER A 52 -16.88 -16.23 5.17
CA SER A 52 -16.54 -15.17 6.10
C SER A 52 -16.41 -13.84 5.38
N PHE A 53 -17.20 -12.85 5.78
CA PHE A 53 -17.21 -11.49 5.24
C PHE A 53 -16.44 -10.57 6.16
N THR A 54 -15.53 -9.78 5.62
CA THR A 54 -14.76 -8.78 6.36
C THR A 54 -15.09 -7.40 5.81
N PHE A 55 -15.42 -6.47 6.69
CA PHE A 55 -15.54 -5.06 6.35
C PHE A 55 -14.42 -4.27 7.02
N LYS A 56 -13.80 -3.33 6.28
CA LYS A 56 -12.74 -2.45 6.80
C LYS A 56 -12.88 -1.04 6.23
N PHE A 57 -12.12 -0.11 6.78
CA PHE A 57 -12.14 1.31 6.36
C PHE A 57 -10.79 1.78 5.82
N ASP A 58 -9.70 1.20 6.32
CA ASP A 58 -8.29 1.50 6.03
C ASP A 58 -7.78 0.72 4.81
N ILE A 59 -8.54 0.78 3.71
CA ILE A 59 -8.19 0.07 2.47
C ILE A 59 -7.13 0.89 1.73
N THR A 60 -5.93 0.32 1.55
CA THR A 60 -4.83 0.95 0.80
C THR A 60 -5.03 0.78 -0.70
N ASN A 61 -6.07 1.42 -1.23
CA ASN A 61 -6.35 1.50 -2.66
C ASN A 61 -6.95 2.86 -2.99
N ASP A 62 -6.56 3.38 -4.14
CA ASP A 62 -6.83 4.74 -4.59
C ASP A 62 -8.32 5.13 -4.70
N ARG A 63 -9.22 4.14 -4.76
CA ARG A 63 -10.67 4.35 -4.76
C ARG A 63 -11.24 4.58 -3.36
N PHE A 64 -10.60 4.04 -2.33
CA PHE A 64 -11.08 4.02 -0.94
C PHE A 64 -10.22 4.84 0.01
N TYR A 65 -9.03 5.25 -0.44
CA TYR A 65 -8.09 6.06 0.32
C TYR A 65 -8.19 7.56 -0.04
N PRO A 66 -8.08 8.48 0.92
CA PRO A 66 -8.01 8.23 2.36
C PRO A 66 -9.37 7.79 2.93
N PRO A 67 -9.37 7.12 4.10
CA PRO A 67 -10.63 6.75 4.72
C PRO A 67 -11.52 7.95 5.06
N VAL A 68 -12.83 7.78 4.86
CA VAL A 68 -13.82 8.84 5.07
C VAL A 68 -14.55 8.62 6.39
N SER A 69 -14.60 9.66 7.23
CA SER A 69 -15.46 9.70 8.42
C SER A 69 -16.66 10.61 8.15
N PRO A 70 -17.90 10.09 8.06
CA PRO A 70 -19.09 10.91 7.85
C PRO A 70 -19.33 11.92 8.98
N LYS A 71 -18.78 11.64 10.16
CA LYS A 71 -18.85 12.53 11.34
C LYS A 71 -17.65 13.46 11.46
N LYS A 72 -16.67 13.37 10.55
CA LYS A 72 -15.40 14.11 10.61
C LYS A 72 -14.65 13.89 11.92
N ASP A 73 -14.65 12.64 12.40
CA ASP A 73 -13.93 12.19 13.60
C ASP A 73 -13.07 10.95 13.31
N ASP A 74 -12.15 10.61 14.22
CA ASP A 74 -11.23 9.48 14.08
C ASP A 74 -11.81 8.13 14.56
N TYR A 75 -13.14 8.06 14.74
CA TYR A 75 -13.80 6.90 15.36
C TYR A 75 -14.91 6.30 14.50
N ASN A 76 -15.43 7.01 13.50
CA ASN A 76 -16.59 6.59 12.73
C ASN A 76 -16.27 6.59 11.23
N PHE A 77 -15.40 5.69 10.78
CA PHE A 77 -15.08 5.58 9.36
C PHE A 77 -16.11 4.76 8.59
N GLU A 78 -16.36 5.16 7.34
CA GLU A 78 -17.15 4.40 6.38
C GLU A 78 -16.55 3.01 6.17
N SER A 79 -17.40 1.99 6.29
CA SER A 79 -16.97 0.60 6.20
C SER A 79 -17.38 -0.02 4.87
N HIS A 80 -16.44 -0.70 4.22
CA HIS A 80 -16.63 -1.30 2.91
C HIS A 80 -16.36 -2.80 2.95
N LEU A 81 -17.08 -3.58 2.15
CA LEU A 81 -16.82 -5.01 2.02
C LEU A 81 -15.43 -5.22 1.41
N SER A 82 -14.49 -5.69 2.21
CA SER A 82 -13.08 -5.75 1.83
C SER A 82 -12.60 -7.13 1.46
N SER A 83 -13.15 -8.15 2.10
CA SER A 83 -12.88 -9.52 1.69
C SER A 83 -14.01 -10.48 2.04
N VAL A 84 -14.08 -11.55 1.26
CA VAL A 84 -14.94 -12.70 1.48
C VAL A 84 -14.08 -13.95 1.35
N VAL A 85 -13.91 -14.69 2.45
CA VAL A 85 -13.33 -16.04 2.42
C VAL A 85 -14.37 -16.96 1.82
N LEU A 86 -14.09 -17.45 0.61
CA LEU A 86 -14.96 -18.33 -0.17
C LEU A 86 -14.81 -19.79 0.26
N TYR A 87 -13.59 -20.16 0.64
CA TYR A 87 -13.23 -21.49 1.10
C TYR A 87 -12.05 -21.40 2.06
N SER A 88 -12.07 -22.22 3.10
CA SER A 88 -10.93 -22.46 3.99
C SER A 88 -11.02 -23.91 4.47
N GLU A 89 -9.93 -24.65 4.31
CA GLU A 89 -9.81 -26.02 4.76
C GLU A 89 -9.82 -26.03 6.29
N ASP A 90 -10.94 -26.44 6.89
CA ASP A 90 -10.97 -26.73 8.32
C ASP A 90 -10.15 -28.01 8.60
N ARG A 91 -9.53 -28.10 9.78
CA ARG A 91 -8.81 -29.30 10.25
C ARG A 91 -9.71 -30.54 10.22
N LYS A 92 -11.02 -30.34 10.35
CA LYS A 92 -12.03 -31.37 10.11
C LYS A 92 -12.34 -31.35 8.62
N LYS A 93 -11.98 -32.40 7.88
CA LYS A 93 -12.20 -32.57 6.44
C LYS A 93 -13.69 -32.62 6.06
N THR A 94 -14.46 -31.58 6.37
CA THR A 94 -15.86 -31.46 5.96
C THR A 94 -15.93 -31.00 4.51
N PRO A 95 -16.71 -31.67 3.66
CA PRO A 95 -16.95 -31.22 2.29
C PRO A 95 -17.47 -29.78 2.26
N ASP A 96 -17.16 -29.06 1.19
CA ASP A 96 -17.73 -27.73 0.97
C ASP A 96 -19.26 -27.81 0.90
N PRO A 97 -20.01 -27.11 1.77
CA PRO A 97 -21.47 -27.16 1.77
C PRO A 97 -22.11 -26.40 0.60
N LYS A 98 -21.34 -25.60 -0.16
CA LYS A 98 -21.87 -24.76 -1.24
C LYS A 98 -22.26 -25.60 -2.47
N PRO A 99 -23.39 -25.30 -3.14
CA PRO A 99 -23.81 -26.03 -4.33
C PRO A 99 -22.90 -25.73 -5.53
N ALA A 100 -22.86 -26.63 -6.53
CA ALA A 100 -22.01 -26.47 -7.71
C ALA A 100 -22.22 -25.12 -8.45
N VAL A 101 -23.47 -24.63 -8.49
CA VAL A 101 -23.82 -23.32 -9.09
C VAL A 101 -23.10 -22.14 -8.42
N PHE A 102 -22.69 -22.27 -7.15
CA PHE A 102 -21.92 -21.22 -6.49
C PHE A 102 -20.59 -20.97 -7.20
N TRP A 103 -19.96 -22.06 -7.67
CA TRP A 103 -18.65 -22.09 -8.32
C TRP A 103 -18.72 -21.98 -9.85
N GLU A 104 -19.91 -21.77 -10.43
CA GLU A 104 -20.07 -21.67 -11.88
C GLU A 104 -19.20 -20.53 -12.45
N GLY A 105 -18.37 -20.85 -13.45
CA GLY A 105 -17.40 -19.92 -14.03
C GLY A 105 -16.15 -19.66 -13.18
N PHE A 106 -15.97 -20.39 -12.07
CA PHE A 106 -14.88 -20.18 -11.12
C PHE A 106 -14.12 -21.46 -10.77
N ILE A 107 -12.95 -21.31 -10.14
CA ILE A 107 -12.15 -22.46 -9.68
C ILE A 107 -12.80 -23.13 -8.46
N HIS A 108 -12.95 -24.45 -8.50
CA HIS A 108 -13.53 -25.23 -7.42
C HIS A 108 -12.45 -25.59 -6.36
N PRO A 109 -12.79 -25.71 -5.06
CA PRO A 109 -11.81 -26.09 -4.02
C PRO A 109 -11.09 -27.43 -4.23
N LEU A 110 -11.67 -28.31 -5.06
CA LEU A 110 -11.11 -29.62 -5.40
C LEU A 110 -10.32 -29.62 -6.72
N ALA A 111 -10.11 -28.45 -7.31
CA ALA A 111 -9.37 -28.32 -8.55
C ALA A 111 -7.90 -28.72 -8.37
N THR A 112 -7.31 -29.28 -9.42
CA THR A 112 -5.89 -29.64 -9.41
C THR A 112 -5.00 -28.41 -9.52
N TYR A 113 -3.70 -28.56 -9.28
CA TYR A 113 -2.75 -27.47 -9.49
C TYR A 113 -2.74 -27.00 -10.95
N GLU A 114 -2.82 -27.93 -11.90
CA GLU A 114 -2.94 -27.64 -13.33
C GLU A 114 -4.21 -26.81 -13.66
N ASP A 115 -5.36 -27.19 -13.10
CA ASP A 115 -6.61 -26.44 -13.28
C ASP A 115 -6.50 -25.03 -12.71
N CYS A 116 -5.85 -24.89 -11.54
CA CYS A 116 -5.58 -23.58 -10.94
C CYS A 116 -4.70 -22.73 -11.87
N LEU A 117 -3.59 -23.25 -12.37
CA LEU A 117 -2.72 -22.51 -13.29
C LEU A 117 -3.46 -22.07 -14.55
N ALA A 118 -4.28 -22.95 -15.14
CA ALA A 118 -5.11 -22.62 -16.30
C ALA A 118 -6.11 -21.50 -15.99
N PHE A 119 -6.84 -21.60 -14.88
CA PHE A 119 -7.79 -20.57 -14.45
C PHE A 119 -7.12 -19.23 -14.19
N PHE A 120 -5.93 -19.23 -13.58
CA PHE A 120 -5.15 -18.02 -13.30
C PHE A 120 -4.36 -17.50 -14.51
N SER A 121 -4.35 -18.23 -15.64
CA SER A 121 -3.55 -17.93 -16.83
C SER A 121 -2.05 -17.77 -16.50
N LEU A 122 -1.55 -18.67 -15.65
CA LEU A 122 -0.16 -18.67 -15.18
C LEU A 122 0.60 -19.87 -15.72
N GLU A 123 1.88 -19.68 -16.04
CA GLU A 123 2.80 -20.79 -16.25
C GLU A 123 3.20 -21.44 -14.92
N LYS A 124 3.76 -22.66 -14.99
CA LYS A 124 4.29 -23.36 -13.81
C LYS A 124 5.40 -22.52 -13.17
N ASN A 125 5.09 -21.87 -12.05
CA ASN A 125 5.98 -20.89 -11.40
C ASN A 125 6.41 -21.29 -9.98
N GLY A 126 6.01 -22.48 -9.52
CA GLY A 126 6.37 -23.01 -8.20
C GLY A 126 5.75 -22.29 -7.00
N LYS A 127 4.92 -21.26 -7.20
CA LYS A 127 4.31 -20.47 -6.13
C LYS A 127 3.17 -21.25 -5.46
N ASN A 128 3.05 -21.09 -4.14
CA ASN A 128 1.92 -21.65 -3.36
C ASN A 128 0.77 -20.65 -3.20
N ILE A 129 0.93 -19.42 -3.72
CA ILE A 129 -0.10 -18.37 -3.68
C ILE A 129 -0.29 -17.89 -5.10
N LEU A 130 -1.52 -18.01 -5.59
CA LEU A 130 -1.94 -17.55 -6.92
C LEU A 130 -2.90 -16.38 -6.76
N ARG A 131 -2.81 -15.38 -7.64
CA ARG A 131 -3.60 -14.15 -7.61
C ARG A 131 -4.10 -13.80 -9.00
N LYS A 132 -5.37 -13.43 -9.12
CA LYS A 132 -5.98 -13.00 -10.39
C LYS A 132 -6.92 -11.82 -10.16
N PRO A 133 -6.75 -10.69 -10.88
CA PRO A 133 -7.74 -9.63 -10.91
C PRO A 133 -9.10 -10.15 -11.42
N VAL A 134 -10.18 -9.81 -10.72
CA VAL A 134 -11.55 -10.11 -11.12
C VAL A 134 -12.38 -8.86 -11.42
N SER A 135 -11.87 -7.69 -11.00
CA SER A 135 -12.34 -6.37 -11.41
C SER A 135 -11.19 -5.36 -11.29
N ASP A 136 -11.46 -4.08 -11.52
CA ASP A 136 -10.48 -3.01 -11.32
C ASP A 136 -9.98 -2.97 -9.88
N VAL A 137 -10.85 -3.26 -8.91
CA VAL A 137 -10.58 -3.08 -7.47
C VAL A 137 -10.47 -4.38 -6.69
N ALA A 138 -10.85 -5.52 -7.26
CA ALA A 138 -10.85 -6.80 -6.55
C ALA A 138 -10.00 -7.86 -7.25
N GLU A 139 -9.43 -8.76 -6.45
CA GLU A 139 -8.71 -9.95 -6.88
C GLU A 139 -9.24 -11.18 -6.15
N VAL A 140 -9.09 -12.35 -6.78
CA VAL A 140 -9.14 -13.62 -6.08
C VAL A 140 -7.73 -14.07 -5.75
N VAL A 141 -7.57 -14.58 -4.53
CA VAL A 141 -6.33 -15.18 -4.04
C VAL A 141 -6.60 -16.60 -3.61
N LEU A 142 -5.73 -17.49 -4.03
CA LEU A 142 -5.79 -18.91 -3.77
C LEU A 142 -4.48 -19.34 -3.11
N TRP A 143 -4.60 -20.03 -1.98
CA TRP A 143 -3.48 -20.65 -1.26
C TRP A 143 -3.50 -22.15 -1.47
N LEU A 144 -2.34 -22.69 -1.82
CA LEU A 144 -2.09 -24.12 -2.00
C LEU A 144 -1.30 -24.67 -0.83
N SER A 145 -1.45 -25.96 -0.56
CA SER A 145 -0.57 -26.69 0.34
C SER A 145 0.89 -26.63 -0.13
N GLN A 146 1.84 -26.90 0.77
CA GLN A 146 3.27 -26.83 0.43
C GLN A 146 3.69 -27.72 -0.75
N ASP A 147 3.09 -28.90 -0.83
CA ASP A 147 3.25 -29.88 -1.92
C ASP A 147 2.35 -29.59 -3.13
N LYS A 148 1.52 -28.54 -3.07
CA LYS A 148 0.56 -28.11 -4.10
C LYS A 148 -0.49 -29.15 -4.45
N SER A 149 -0.71 -30.15 -3.59
CA SER A 149 -1.69 -31.22 -3.83
C SER A 149 -3.14 -30.76 -3.68
N ARG A 150 -3.39 -29.63 -2.99
CA ARG A 150 -4.74 -29.11 -2.77
C ARG A 150 -4.75 -27.61 -2.47
N ILE A 151 -5.93 -27.03 -2.61
CA ILE A 151 -6.26 -25.68 -2.17
C ILE A 151 -6.53 -25.69 -0.67
N THR A 152 -5.86 -24.82 0.10
CA THR A 152 -6.14 -24.62 1.53
C THR A 152 -7.14 -23.51 1.76
N ASP A 153 -7.03 -22.41 0.99
CA ASP A 153 -7.88 -21.23 1.18
C ASP A 153 -8.15 -20.54 -0.15
N MET A 154 -9.34 -19.92 -0.26
CA MET A 154 -9.70 -19.03 -1.34
C MET A 154 -10.39 -17.80 -0.78
N GLU A 155 -9.89 -16.64 -1.17
CA GLU A 155 -10.39 -15.34 -0.73
C GLU A 155 -10.64 -14.44 -1.93
N LEU A 156 -11.82 -13.84 -1.99
CA LEU A 156 -12.09 -12.68 -2.82
C LEU A 156 -11.81 -11.44 -1.98
N ARG A 157 -10.96 -10.52 -2.44
CA ARG A 157 -10.62 -9.32 -1.66
C ARG A 157 -10.35 -8.11 -2.54
N LEU A 158 -10.42 -6.94 -1.92
CA LEU A 158 -9.93 -5.71 -2.56
C LEU A 158 -8.42 -5.80 -2.76
N LYS A 159 -7.95 -5.32 -3.92
CA LYS A 159 -6.54 -5.11 -4.19
C LYS A 159 -6.05 -4.02 -3.24
N GLU A 160 -4.93 -4.28 -2.60
CA GLU A 160 -4.28 -3.34 -1.71
C GLU A 160 -2.84 -3.14 -2.17
N ASP A 161 -2.49 -1.88 -2.24
CA ASP A 161 -1.18 -1.36 -2.60
C ASP A 161 -0.39 -1.10 -1.32
N ARG A 162 0.94 -1.07 -1.42
CA ARG A 162 1.79 -0.77 -0.26
C ARG A 162 2.11 0.71 -0.24
N GLU A 163 1.72 1.41 0.84
CA GLU A 163 2.03 2.83 1.01
C GLU A 163 3.52 2.99 1.25
N ILE A 164 4.21 3.67 0.34
CA ILE A 164 5.61 4.04 0.51
C ILE A 164 5.68 5.40 1.24
N PHE A 165 4.96 6.39 0.72
CA PHE A 165 4.84 7.72 1.31
C PHE A 165 3.37 8.11 1.40
N SER A 166 2.96 8.57 2.58
CA SER A 166 1.57 8.86 2.90
C SER A 166 1.18 10.28 2.54
N ARG A 167 -0.13 10.55 2.57
CA ARG A 167 -0.65 11.93 2.49
C ARG A 167 -0.12 12.90 3.53
N TYR A 168 0.37 12.40 4.66
CA TYR A 168 0.94 13.25 5.69
C TYR A 168 2.33 13.77 5.32
N ASP A 169 3.08 13.03 4.49
CA ASP A 169 4.38 13.42 3.96
C ASP A 169 4.28 14.57 2.95
N PHE A 170 3.10 14.78 2.35
CA PHE A 170 2.84 15.85 1.38
C PHE A 170 1.93 16.96 1.92
N ASN A 171 1.39 16.80 3.14
CA ASN A 171 0.49 17.78 3.74
C ASN A 171 1.27 18.94 4.39
N GLN A 172 1.13 20.14 3.84
CA GLN A 172 1.79 21.37 4.32
C GLN A 172 1.36 21.79 5.74
N THR A 173 0.20 21.36 6.23
CA THR A 173 -0.27 21.66 7.59
C THR A 173 0.03 20.55 8.60
N SER A 174 0.58 19.43 8.15
CA SER A 174 0.92 18.31 9.03
C SER A 174 2.06 18.67 9.96
N GLN A 175 1.89 18.45 11.26
CA GLN A 175 2.96 18.61 12.24
C GLN A 175 3.98 17.46 12.19
N LEU A 176 3.58 16.31 11.63
CA LEU A 176 4.41 15.12 11.48
C LEU A 176 5.47 15.28 10.38
N ASN A 177 5.20 16.13 9.39
CA ASN A 177 6.15 16.45 8.33
C ASN A 177 6.92 17.72 8.68
N THR A 178 8.10 17.55 9.24
CA THR A 178 8.99 18.66 9.61
C THR A 178 9.86 19.16 8.45
N ILE A 179 9.96 18.44 7.34
CA ILE A 179 10.83 18.74 6.18
C ILE A 179 10.02 18.87 4.89
N LYS A 180 9.12 19.86 4.86
CA LYS A 180 8.02 19.96 3.88
C LYS A 180 8.44 19.91 2.41
N GLN A 181 9.64 20.38 2.08
CA GLN A 181 10.14 20.42 0.70
C GLN A 181 10.77 19.09 0.25
N ALA A 182 11.20 18.22 1.17
CA ALA A 182 11.96 17.02 0.84
C ALA A 182 11.17 16.00 0.02
N TYR A 183 9.91 15.74 0.37
CA TYR A 183 9.06 14.76 -0.32
C TYR A 183 8.59 15.25 -1.70
N PRO A 184 8.17 16.51 -1.90
CA PRO A 184 7.96 17.04 -3.24
C PRO A 184 9.22 16.99 -4.12
N LEU A 185 10.41 17.22 -3.55
CA LEU A 185 11.68 17.03 -4.28
C LEU A 185 11.97 15.55 -4.58
N LEU A 186 11.56 14.60 -3.73
CA LEU A 186 11.62 13.18 -4.07
C LEU A 186 10.72 12.87 -5.29
N VAL A 187 9.52 13.44 -5.35
CA VAL A 187 8.63 13.29 -6.52
C VAL A 187 9.29 13.85 -7.78
N LYS A 188 9.96 15.02 -7.67
CA LYS A 188 10.78 15.57 -8.75
C LYS A 188 11.85 14.59 -9.23
N TRP A 189 12.59 13.99 -8.30
CA TRP A 189 13.62 12.99 -8.62
C TRP A 189 13.02 11.75 -9.31
N LEU A 190 11.89 11.24 -8.81
CA LEU A 190 11.18 10.12 -9.43
C LEU A 190 10.69 10.46 -10.84
N PHE A 191 10.18 11.67 -11.06
CA PHE A 191 9.73 12.15 -12.35
C PHE A 191 10.90 12.27 -13.35
N ASP A 192 11.98 12.95 -12.96
CA ASP A 192 13.13 13.19 -13.85
C ASP A 192 13.78 11.89 -14.33
N ASN A 193 13.79 10.86 -13.47
CA ASN A 193 14.35 9.55 -13.78
C ASN A 193 13.35 8.59 -14.42
N ARG A 194 12.12 9.04 -14.72
CA ARG A 194 11.01 8.22 -15.26
C ARG A 194 10.70 6.99 -14.41
N TYR A 195 10.81 7.15 -13.08
CA TYR A 195 10.46 6.13 -12.11
C TYR A 195 8.98 6.12 -11.76
N LEU A 196 8.22 7.17 -12.07
CA LEU A 196 6.76 7.19 -11.89
C LEU A 196 6.06 6.53 -13.07
N VAL A 197 5.03 5.73 -12.80
CA VAL A 197 4.15 5.17 -13.83
C VAL A 197 3.11 6.24 -14.17
N LEU A 198 3.41 7.05 -15.19
CA LEU A 198 2.57 8.15 -15.66
C LEU A 198 2.35 8.08 -17.18
N PRO A 199 1.25 8.63 -17.70
CA PRO A 199 1.07 8.82 -19.14
C PRO A 199 2.21 9.65 -19.78
N GLU A 200 2.63 9.28 -20.99
CA GLU A 200 3.78 9.92 -21.68
C GLU A 200 3.57 11.41 -21.98
N ASP A 201 2.34 11.87 -22.11
CA ASP A 201 2.03 13.29 -22.28
C ASP A 201 2.41 14.12 -21.05
N VAL A 202 2.33 13.54 -19.85
CA VAL A 202 2.76 14.21 -18.60
C VAL A 202 4.27 14.47 -18.62
N TYR A 203 5.07 13.58 -19.23
CA TYR A 203 6.53 13.72 -19.34
C TYR A 203 6.99 14.72 -20.40
N ARG A 204 6.09 15.27 -21.22
CA ARG A 204 6.45 16.26 -22.26
C ARG A 204 6.74 17.64 -21.68
N GLU A 205 6.18 17.93 -20.51
CA GLU A 205 6.41 19.17 -19.80
C GLU A 205 7.45 18.94 -18.70
N PRO A 206 8.54 19.73 -18.65
CA PRO A 206 9.52 19.59 -17.58
C PRO A 206 8.89 20.00 -16.26
N LEU A 207 9.02 19.15 -15.24
CA LEU A 207 8.68 19.52 -13.89
C LEU A 207 9.76 20.45 -13.33
N SER A 208 9.38 21.58 -12.73
CA SER A 208 10.33 22.52 -12.12
C SER A 208 10.73 22.07 -10.71
N VAL A 209 11.69 22.75 -10.08
CA VAL A 209 12.03 22.55 -8.65
C VAL A 209 11.24 23.47 -7.71
N ASP A 210 10.30 24.26 -8.25
CA ASP A 210 9.44 25.12 -7.45
C ASP A 210 8.51 24.27 -6.55
N HIS A 211 8.47 24.59 -5.26
CA HIS A 211 7.73 23.76 -4.30
C HIS A 211 6.23 23.74 -4.58
N ALA A 212 5.62 24.87 -4.95
CA ALA A 212 4.19 24.93 -5.20
C ALA A 212 3.82 24.11 -6.44
N ALA A 213 4.64 24.18 -7.50
CA ALA A 213 4.49 23.35 -8.69
C ALA A 213 4.62 21.85 -8.37
N LEU A 214 5.57 21.47 -7.51
CA LEU A 214 5.75 20.07 -7.11
C LEU A 214 4.58 19.54 -6.27
N VAL A 215 4.04 20.36 -5.35
CA VAL A 215 2.86 19.99 -4.56
C VAL A 215 1.63 19.87 -5.46
N ASP A 216 1.41 20.81 -6.38
CA ASP A 216 0.31 20.72 -7.36
C ASP A 216 0.42 19.46 -8.22
N PHE A 217 1.60 19.18 -8.75
CA PHE A 217 1.88 17.96 -9.50
C PHE A 217 1.55 16.70 -8.69
N THR A 218 2.04 16.63 -7.44
CA THR A 218 1.81 15.48 -6.57
C THR A 218 0.32 15.30 -6.25
N GLY A 219 -0.40 16.39 -6.00
CA GLY A 219 -1.84 16.36 -5.75
C GLY A 219 -2.63 15.89 -6.98
N ARG A 220 -2.26 16.38 -8.17
CA ARG A 220 -2.96 16.10 -9.43
C ARG A 220 -2.74 14.67 -9.93
N TYR A 221 -1.50 14.19 -9.91
CA TYR A 221 -1.14 12.92 -10.55
C TYR A 221 -0.97 11.77 -9.56
N LEU A 222 -0.64 12.05 -8.31
CA LEU A 222 -0.36 11.04 -7.28
C LEU A 222 -1.30 11.15 -6.07
N LYS A 223 -2.31 12.04 -6.11
CA LYS A 223 -3.26 12.28 -5.00
C LYS A 223 -2.56 12.48 -3.64
N ASN A 224 -1.40 13.15 -3.66
CA ASN A 224 -0.57 13.41 -2.49
C ASN A 224 -0.06 12.15 -1.76
N HIS A 225 0.23 11.05 -2.42
CA HIS A 225 0.89 9.88 -1.80
C HIS A 225 1.78 9.17 -2.83
N ILE A 226 2.50 8.12 -2.40
CA ILE A 226 3.21 7.21 -3.31
C ILE A 226 2.93 5.77 -2.89
N TRP A 227 2.27 5.02 -3.76
CA TRP A 227 2.11 3.57 -3.70
C TRP A 227 3.25 2.87 -4.45
N ASP A 228 3.49 1.59 -4.15
CA ASP A 228 4.37 0.74 -4.93
C ASP A 228 3.91 0.56 -6.39
N THR A 229 2.61 0.59 -6.65
CA THR A 229 2.05 0.52 -8.02
C THR A 229 2.15 1.81 -8.82
N GLN A 230 2.52 2.93 -8.20
CA GLN A 230 2.76 4.22 -8.87
C GLN A 230 4.21 4.39 -9.34
N VAL A 231 5.09 3.44 -9.01
CA VAL A 231 6.49 3.43 -9.46
C VAL A 231 6.74 2.25 -10.39
N VAL A 232 7.77 2.35 -11.22
CA VAL A 232 8.18 1.27 -12.12
C VAL A 232 8.50 0.00 -11.32
N ASP A 233 8.27 -1.17 -11.93
CA ASP A 233 8.55 -2.49 -11.34
C ASP A 233 10.07 -2.76 -11.29
N ASP A 234 10.76 -2.02 -10.43
CA ASP A 234 12.16 -2.20 -10.05
C ASP A 234 12.22 -2.53 -8.55
N PRO A 235 12.49 -3.79 -8.16
CA PRO A 235 12.57 -4.20 -6.76
C PRO A 235 13.58 -3.41 -5.93
N GLU A 236 14.67 -2.95 -6.56
CA GLU A 236 15.70 -2.14 -5.90
C GLU A 236 15.20 -0.74 -5.60
N LEU A 237 14.46 -0.12 -6.55
CA LEU A 237 13.82 1.17 -6.34
C LEU A 237 12.80 1.11 -5.22
N VAL A 238 11.88 0.13 -5.25
CA VAL A 238 10.84 0.00 -4.23
C VAL A 238 11.47 -0.20 -2.84
N SER A 239 12.47 -1.08 -2.75
CA SER A 239 13.21 -1.32 -1.50
C SER A 239 13.94 -0.06 -1.00
N PHE A 240 14.57 0.68 -1.91
CA PHE A 240 15.22 1.95 -1.61
C PHE A 240 14.22 2.97 -1.04
N LEU A 241 13.08 3.17 -1.70
CA LEU A 241 12.06 4.13 -1.27
C LEU A 241 11.52 3.80 0.13
N PHE A 242 11.26 2.53 0.43
CA PHE A 242 10.88 2.11 1.79
C PHE A 242 11.98 2.37 2.83
N LYS A 243 13.26 2.17 2.46
CA LYS A 243 14.39 2.39 3.38
C LYS A 243 14.63 3.89 3.61
N ILE A 244 14.56 4.76 2.59
CA ILE A 244 14.75 6.21 2.77
C ILE A 244 13.59 6.88 3.50
N ALA A 245 12.40 6.28 3.52
CA ALA A 245 11.26 6.79 4.29
C ALA A 245 11.45 6.63 5.82
N ARG A 246 12.36 5.74 6.23
CA ARG A 246 12.63 5.40 7.63
C ARG A 246 14.04 5.83 8.01
N SER A 247 14.30 5.95 9.32
CA SER A 247 15.66 6.19 9.85
C SER A 247 16.58 4.98 9.62
N SER A 248 16.94 4.74 8.36
CA SER A 248 17.66 3.55 7.90
C SER A 248 19.11 3.87 7.57
N THR A 249 19.94 2.87 7.83
CA THR A 249 21.35 2.82 7.44
C THR A 249 21.55 1.61 6.52
N ILE A 250 22.40 1.75 5.51
CA ILE A 250 22.87 0.63 4.69
C ILE A 250 24.34 0.34 4.98
N THR A 251 24.72 -0.92 4.80
CA THR A 251 26.12 -1.36 4.89
C THR A 251 26.64 -1.63 3.49
N LEU A 252 27.72 -0.95 3.12
CA LEU A 252 28.47 -1.17 1.89
C LEU A 252 29.59 -2.20 2.11
N PRO A 253 30.19 -2.74 1.04
CA PRO A 253 31.40 -3.56 1.15
C PRO A 253 32.48 -2.85 1.98
N GLY A 254 33.16 -3.61 2.84
CA GLY A 254 34.14 -3.08 3.79
C GLY A 254 33.53 -2.46 5.07
N ASP A 255 32.30 -2.85 5.43
CA ASP A 255 31.58 -2.43 6.65
C ASP A 255 31.34 -0.91 6.76
N LYS A 256 31.38 -0.20 5.64
CA LYS A 256 31.07 1.23 5.60
C LYS A 256 29.56 1.42 5.71
N LYS A 257 29.13 2.10 6.77
CA LYS A 257 27.71 2.40 7.03
C LYS A 257 27.33 3.80 6.55
N ILE A 258 26.18 3.90 5.88
CA ILE A 258 25.64 5.16 5.36
C ILE A 258 24.18 5.31 5.75
N ASN A 259 23.84 6.41 6.43
CA ASN A 259 22.45 6.78 6.70
C ASN A 259 21.81 7.32 5.42
N ILE A 260 20.70 6.71 5.01
CA ILE A 260 19.99 7.04 3.76
C ILE A 260 18.61 7.63 4.02
N TYR A 261 18.27 7.93 5.28
CA TYR A 261 17.00 8.53 5.63
C TYR A 261 16.83 9.88 4.94
N ILE A 262 15.72 10.08 4.22
CA ILE A 262 15.49 11.26 3.38
C ILE A 262 15.65 12.57 4.18
N LYS A 263 15.21 12.58 5.44
CA LYS A 263 15.38 13.72 6.36
C LYS A 263 16.84 14.03 6.64
N THR A 264 17.64 13.02 6.94
CA THR A 264 19.08 13.18 7.16
C THR A 264 19.77 13.73 5.91
N LEU A 265 19.41 13.19 4.73
CA LEU A 265 19.96 13.65 3.46
C LEU A 265 19.60 15.12 3.20
N TYR A 266 18.33 15.49 3.41
CA TYR A 266 17.83 16.85 3.22
C TYR A 266 18.53 17.85 4.15
N ILE A 267 18.64 17.54 5.44
CA ILE A 267 19.28 18.40 6.43
C ILE A 267 20.79 18.55 6.17
N LYS A 268 21.44 17.49 5.68
CA LYS A 268 22.84 17.53 5.27
C LYS A 268 23.04 18.49 4.09
N VAL A 269 22.17 18.44 3.08
CA VAL A 269 22.22 19.37 1.94
C VAL A 269 21.90 20.81 2.34
N ALA A 270 21.03 21.00 3.34
CA ALA A 270 20.79 22.32 3.94
C ALA A 270 22.01 22.90 4.68
N GLY A 271 23.08 22.09 4.90
CA GLY A 271 24.25 22.51 5.68
C GLY A 271 23.98 22.59 7.18
N LYS A 272 22.97 21.85 7.67
CA LYS A 272 22.46 21.97 9.05
C LYS A 272 22.63 20.70 9.89
N ALA A 273 23.37 19.72 9.38
CA ALA A 273 23.57 18.44 10.05
C ALA A 273 24.23 18.58 11.44
N GLU A 274 25.30 19.38 11.55
CA GLU A 274 26.01 19.60 12.82
C GLU A 274 25.13 20.34 13.83
N GLN A 275 24.48 21.41 13.40
CA GLN A 275 23.55 22.18 14.24
C GLN A 275 22.38 21.30 14.74
N ARG A 276 21.83 20.44 13.87
CA ARG A 276 20.77 19.50 14.26
C ARG A 276 21.27 18.49 15.28
N GLN A 277 22.49 17.97 15.12
CA GLN A 277 23.07 17.02 16.06
C GLN A 277 23.31 17.67 17.43
N GLU A 278 23.80 18.91 17.46
CA GLU A 278 23.97 19.68 18.70
C GLU A 278 22.65 19.91 19.44
N LEU A 279 21.57 20.26 18.72
CA LEU A 279 20.23 20.39 19.31
C LEU A 279 19.69 19.06 19.81
N TYR A 280 19.97 17.96 19.11
CA TYR A 280 19.56 16.63 19.55
C TYR A 280 20.30 16.19 20.82
N ASP A 281 21.60 16.49 20.93
CA ASP A 281 22.43 16.08 22.06
C ASP A 281 22.24 16.96 23.30
N ASN A 282 21.99 18.27 23.11
CA ASN A 282 22.00 19.27 24.18
C ASN A 282 20.70 20.07 24.35
N GLY A 283 19.74 19.96 23.41
CA GLY A 283 18.48 20.71 23.41
C GLY A 283 17.26 19.83 23.68
N THR A 284 16.08 20.27 23.21
CA THR A 284 14.83 19.52 23.25
C THR A 284 14.43 19.00 21.86
N MET A 285 13.54 18.00 21.81
CA MET A 285 12.97 17.56 20.53
C MET A 285 12.17 18.67 19.83
N ASP A 286 11.57 19.60 20.58
CA ASP A 286 10.88 20.76 20.01
C ASP A 286 11.85 21.70 19.31
N ASP A 287 13.08 21.86 19.82
CA ASP A 287 14.13 22.66 19.17
C ASP A 287 14.59 22.01 17.86
N VAL A 288 14.73 20.68 17.84
CA VAL A 288 15.04 19.92 16.63
C VAL A 288 13.94 20.08 15.60
N ASP A 289 12.67 19.90 15.99
CA ASP A 289 11.50 20.09 15.12
C ASP A 289 11.40 21.53 14.59
N ALA A 290 11.69 22.53 15.43
CA ALA A 290 11.69 23.93 15.04
C ALA A 290 12.78 24.23 14.00
N LEU A 291 14.00 23.71 14.19
CA LEU A 291 15.06 23.79 13.19
C LEU A 291 14.59 23.14 11.89
N GLU A 292 14.14 21.89 11.93
CA GLU A 292 13.70 21.14 10.74
C GLU A 292 12.61 21.88 9.97
N ARG A 293 11.59 22.40 10.67
CA ARG A 293 10.48 23.17 10.06
C ARG A 293 10.92 24.50 9.45
N SER A 294 12.05 25.06 9.90
CA SER A 294 12.61 26.30 9.36
C SER A 294 13.46 26.09 8.10
N LEU A 295 13.83 24.84 7.80
CA LEU A 295 14.70 24.56 6.66
C LEU A 295 13.94 24.73 5.34
N TRP A 296 14.58 25.44 4.43
CA TRP A 296 14.14 25.58 3.04
C TRP A 296 15.36 25.62 2.15
N LEU A 297 15.43 24.72 1.17
CA LEU A 297 16.52 24.69 0.21
C LEU A 297 16.27 25.76 -0.86
N ASP A 298 17.31 26.51 -1.18
CA ASP A 298 17.34 27.32 -2.39
C ASP A 298 17.43 26.45 -3.66
N GLU A 299 17.34 27.06 -4.84
CA GLU A 299 17.37 26.32 -6.11
C GLU A 299 18.64 25.49 -6.30
N THR A 300 19.79 25.99 -5.85
CA THR A 300 21.07 25.28 -5.96
C THR A 300 21.08 24.07 -5.05
N GLN A 301 20.66 24.25 -3.80
CA GLN A 301 20.53 23.18 -2.82
C GLN A 301 19.50 22.14 -3.25
N CYS A 302 18.39 22.53 -3.87
CA CYS A 302 17.43 21.61 -4.46
C CYS A 302 18.10 20.69 -5.49
N LYS A 303 18.89 21.26 -6.42
CA LYS A 303 19.64 20.46 -7.43
C LYS A 303 20.64 19.50 -6.77
N VAL A 304 21.34 19.96 -5.74
CA VAL A 304 22.27 19.11 -4.96
C VAL A 304 21.53 17.98 -4.25
N PHE A 305 20.33 18.24 -3.71
CA PHE A 305 19.51 17.22 -3.07
C PHE A 305 19.03 16.16 -4.07
N LEU A 306 18.59 16.55 -5.26
CA LEU A 306 18.23 15.61 -6.33
C LEU A 306 19.42 14.73 -6.73
N GLN A 307 20.62 15.31 -6.88
CA GLN A 307 21.83 14.53 -7.15
C GLN A 307 22.18 13.60 -5.98
N THR A 308 22.01 14.05 -4.75
CA THR A 308 22.24 13.24 -3.55
C THR A 308 21.34 12.00 -3.54
N LEU A 309 20.07 12.11 -3.97
CA LEU A 309 19.17 10.97 -4.12
C LEU A 309 19.68 9.98 -5.18
N THR A 310 20.13 10.47 -6.34
CA THR A 310 20.73 9.64 -7.40
C THR A 310 21.96 8.88 -6.89
N ASP A 311 22.90 9.58 -6.25
CA ASP A 311 24.13 8.98 -5.73
C ASP A 311 23.82 7.97 -4.63
N THR A 312 22.88 8.29 -3.74
CA THR A 312 22.46 7.39 -2.66
C THR A 312 21.78 6.14 -3.20
N PHE A 313 20.95 6.25 -4.23
CA PHE A 313 20.34 5.09 -4.88
C PHE A 313 21.39 4.21 -5.58
N ALA A 314 22.38 4.81 -6.24
CA ALA A 314 23.49 4.07 -6.83
C ALA A 314 24.31 3.31 -5.77
N LEU A 315 24.55 3.92 -4.61
CA LEU A 315 25.18 3.24 -3.47
C LEU A 315 24.29 2.15 -2.88
N PHE A 316 22.98 2.38 -2.80
CA PHE A 316 22.02 1.39 -2.30
C PHE A 316 22.09 0.09 -3.11
N LYS A 317 22.19 0.18 -4.43
CA LYS A 317 22.37 -1.00 -5.32
C LYS A 317 23.67 -1.78 -5.08
N GLN A 318 24.65 -1.18 -4.41
CA GLN A 318 25.93 -1.80 -4.06
C GLN A 318 25.97 -2.34 -2.62
N ARG A 319 24.88 -2.19 -1.85
CA ARG A 319 24.83 -2.64 -0.45
C ARG A 319 25.09 -4.14 -0.34
N VAL A 320 25.66 -4.56 0.78
CA VAL A 320 25.66 -5.97 1.17
C VAL A 320 24.19 -6.35 1.41
N PRO A 321 23.63 -7.35 0.71
CA PRO A 321 22.27 -7.78 0.95
C PRO A 321 22.14 -8.21 2.42
N GLU A 322 21.21 -7.59 3.15
CA GLU A 322 20.78 -8.14 4.42
C GLU A 322 20.08 -9.47 4.11
N GLU A 323 20.50 -10.57 4.76
CA GLU A 323 19.77 -11.83 4.68
C GLU A 323 18.31 -11.54 5.03
N LEU A 324 17.41 -11.75 4.08
CA LEU A 324 15.97 -11.60 4.29
C LEU A 324 15.57 -12.68 5.31
N PHE A 325 15.29 -12.28 6.55
CA PHE A 325 14.72 -13.14 7.58
C PHE A 325 13.24 -13.44 7.31
#